data_AF-A0A9W4WYT4-F1
#
_entry.id   AF-A0A9W4WYT4-F1
#
_cell.length_a   1.000
_cell.length_b   1.000
_cell.length_c   1.000
_cell.angle_alpha   90.00
_cell.angle_beta   90.00
_cell.angle_gamma   90.00
#
_symmetry.space_group_name_H-M   'P 1'
#
loop_
_entity.id
_entity.type
_entity.pdbx_description
1 polymer ?
#
loop_
_entity_poly.entity_id
_entity_poly.type
_entity_poly.pdbx_seq_one_letter_code
_entity_poly.pdbx_strand_id
1 'polypeptide(L)' 'YNEELQLAFEFHGQQHYSLNSMFHRRSQIDLDKQRMCNQKKQDIYKEQ' A
#
# COMPACT_ATOMS: atom_id res chain seq x y z
N TYR A 1 -19.57 2.60 -5.94
CA TYR A 1 -20.66 1.61 -5.79
C TYR A 1 -21.71 2.26 -4.92
N ASN A 2 -22.93 2.49 -5.42
CA ASN A 2 -24.01 3.05 -4.62
C ASN A 2 -24.84 1.88 -4.09
N GLU A 3 -24.81 1.66 -2.78
CA GLU A 3 -25.50 0.54 -2.15
C GLU A 3 -27.02 0.69 -2.15
N GLU A 4 -27.54 1.92 -2.08
CA GLU A 4 -29.00 2.18 -2.09
C GLU A 4 -29.62 1.94 -3.47
N LEU A 5 -28.91 2.29 -4.54
CA LEU A 5 -29.40 2.13 -5.91
C LEU A 5 -28.96 0.82 -6.56
N GLN A 6 -28.08 0.05 -5.91
CA GLN A 6 -27.42 -1.15 -6.46
C GLN A 6 -26.78 -0.93 -7.84
N LEU A 7 -26.41 0.32 -8.15
CA LEU A 7 -25.82 0.67 -9.43
C LEU A 7 -24.30 0.60 -9.32
N ALA A 8 -23.72 -0.23 -10.17
CA ALA A 8 -22.31 -0.25 -10.48
C ALA A 8 -22.09 0.35 -11.87
N PHE A 9 -21.10 1.22 -11.99
CA PHE A 9 -20.63 1.71 -13.28
C PHE A 9 -19.28 1.05 -13.56
N GLU A 10 -19.15 0.46 -14.74
CA GLU A 10 -17.88 -0.09 -15.20
C GLU A 10 -17.06 1.03 -15.86
N PHE A 11 -15.84 1.23 -15.37
CA PHE A 11 -14.93 2.22 -15.93
C PHE A 11 -14.20 1.63 -17.13
N HIS A 12 -14.51 2.11 -18.33
CA HIS A 12 -13.90 1.64 -19.59
C HIS A 12 -12.70 2.48 -20.07
N GLY A 13 -12.12 3.32 -19.20
CA GLY A 13 -10.90 4.07 -19.53
C GLY A 13 -9.63 3.26 -19.28
N GLN A 14 -8.50 3.76 -19.80
CA GLN A 14 -7.20 3.19 -19.46
C GLN A 14 -6.99 3.29 -17.94
N GLN A 15 -7.07 2.16 -17.24
CA GLN A 15 -6.82 2.12 -15.81
C GLN A 15 -5.35 2.49 -15.56
N HIS A 16 -5.12 3.59 -14.84
CA HIS A 16 -3.77 4.03 -14.45
C HIS A 16 -3.14 3.15 -13.36
N TYR A 17 -3.86 2.11 -12.88
CA TYR A 17 -3.28 1.05 -12.08
C TYR A 17 -2.37 0.17 -12.93
N SER A 18 -1.22 0.72 -13.28
CA SER A 18 -0.11 -0.07 -13.80
C SER A 18 0.43 -0.93 -12.67
N LEU A 19 0.62 -2.22 -12.94
CA LEU A 19 1.41 -3.08 -12.06
C LEU A 19 2.84 -2.51 -12.07
N ASN A 20 3.16 -1.73 -11.03
CA ASN A 20 4.45 -1.06 -10.98
C ASN A 20 5.54 -2.12 -10.76
N SER A 21 6.35 -2.38 -11.78
CA SER A 21 7.43 -3.39 -11.74
C SER A 21 8.56 -3.01 -10.76
N MET A 22 8.57 -1.75 -10.29
CA MET A 22 9.43 -1.27 -9.20
C MET A 22 8.88 -1.62 -7.80
N PHE A 23 7.62 -2.04 -7.67
CA PHE A 23 7.19 -2.85 -6.52
C PHE A 23 7.77 -4.25 -6.73
N HIS A 24 9.06 -4.37 -6.41
CA HIS A 24 9.89 -5.48 -6.80
C HIS A 24 9.41 -6.83 -6.24
N ARG A 25 9.71 -7.91 -6.96
CA ARG A 25 9.79 -9.28 -6.37
C ARG A 25 10.73 -9.36 -5.15
N ARG A 26 11.55 -8.32 -4.90
CA ARG A 26 12.39 -8.12 -3.72
C ARG A 26 11.70 -7.40 -2.55
N SER A 27 10.45 -6.96 -2.68
CA SER A 27 9.72 -6.33 -1.57
C SER A 27 9.64 -7.24 -0.33
N GLN A 28 9.71 -8.57 -0.49
CA GLN A 28 9.83 -9.50 0.64
C GLN A 28 11.14 -9.34 1.43
N ILE A 29 12.24 -8.96 0.77
CA ILE A 29 13.58 -8.78 1.38
C ILE A 29 13.66 -7.46 2.16
N ASP A 30 12.80 -6.49 1.87
CA ASP A 30 12.86 -5.15 2.47
C ASP A 30 11.83 -4.92 3.60
N LEU A 31 10.84 -5.80 3.75
CA LEU A 31 9.84 -5.69 4.81
C LEU A 31 10.44 -5.80 6.22
N ASP A 32 11.46 -6.65 6.42
CA ASP A 32 12.07 -6.82 7.74
C ASP A 32 12.96 -5.62 8.12
N LYS A 33 13.67 -5.05 7.14
CA LYS A 33 14.40 -3.79 7.33
C LYS A 33 13.46 -2.63 7.61
N GLN A 34 12.34 -2.56 6.87
CA GLN A 34 11.33 -1.54 7.08
C GLN A 34 10.65 -1.68 8.44
N ARG A 35 10.32 -2.90 8.88
CA ARG A 35 9.79 -3.18 10.22
C ARG A 35 10.77 -2.77 11.31
N MET A 36 12.04 -3.12 11.19
CA MET A 36 13.07 -2.72 12.16
C MET A 36 13.19 -1.19 12.26
N CYS A 37 13.21 -0.47 11.12
CA CYS A 37 13.26 0.99 11.11
C CYS A 37 11.99 1.60 11.75
N ASN A 38 10.82 1.05 11.47
CA ASN A 38 9.57 1.53 12.06
C ASN A 38 9.52 1.30 13.57
N GLN A 39 10.02 0.16 14.06
CA GLN A 39 10.10 -0.10 15.50
C GLN A 39 11.00 0.92 16.19
N LYS A 40 12.22 1.16 15.67
CA LYS A 40 13.13 2.18 16.20
C LYS A 40 12.49 3.57 16.27
N LYS A 41 11.71 3.95 15.25
CA LYS A 41 10.97 5.22 15.26
C LYS A 41 9.91 5.29 16.35
N GLN A 42 9.19 4.19 16.59
CA GLN A 42 8.20 4.12 17.67
C GLN A 42 8.85 4.19 19.05
N ASP A 43 10.00 3.53 19.23
CA ASP A 43 10.71 3.52 20.50
C ASP A 43 11.18 4.94 20.85
N ILE A 44 11.78 5.66 19.88
CA ILE A 44 12.16 7.08 20.05
C ILE A 44 10.95 7.95 20.41
N TYR A 45 9.80 7.73 19.78
CA TYR A 45 8.59 8.51 20.05
C TYR A 45 8.00 8.24 21.45
N LYS A 46 8.18 7.04 22.00
CA LYS A 46 7.71 6.68 23.36
C LYS A 46 8.65 7.18 24.47
N GLU A 47 9.90 7.44 24.14
CA GLU A 47 10.90 8.00 25.07
C GLU A 47 10.85 9.54 25.17
N GLN A 48 10.11 10.21 24.28
CA GLN A 48 9.79 11.64 24.35
C GLN A 48 8.51 11.88 25.16
#